data_AF-A0A2V0P524-F1
#
_entry.id   AF-A0A2V0P524-F1
#
_cell.length_a   1.000
_cell.length_b   1.000
_cell.length_c   1.000
_cell.angle_alpha   90.00
_cell.angle_beta   90.00
_cell.angle_gamma   90.00
#
_symmetry.space_group_name_H-M   'P 1'
#
loop_
_entity.id
_entity.type
_entity.pdbx_description
1 polymer ?
#
loop_
_entity_poly.entity_id
_entity_poly.type
_entity_poly.pdbx_seq_one_letter_code
_entity_poly.pdbx_strand_id
1 'polypeptide(L)'
;MSGPGRRGKRTAPTPGGAAGVGLRCCASDGALLVAGGEGGRLHLWDVASMTGRARPGAGGLGLLPGPEGWYPPLACESRAPVNAVAVLAPPGGGGRCFVAAAQDDGALALFEA
;
A
#
# COMPACT_ATOMS: atom_id res chain seq x y z
N MET A 1 -24.13 22.81 21.46
CA MET A 1 -24.49 21.93 20.34
C MET A 1 -23.19 21.30 19.84
N SER A 2 -22.89 20.05 20.20
CA SER A 2 -21.62 19.40 19.82
C SER A 2 -21.90 18.23 18.88
N GLY A 3 -21.39 18.31 17.65
CA GLY A 3 -21.55 17.26 16.64
C GLY A 3 -20.81 15.98 17.01
N PRO A 4 -21.27 14.80 16.55
CA PRO A 4 -20.67 13.54 16.95
C PRO A 4 -19.30 13.36 16.27
N GLY A 5 -18.25 13.25 17.09
CA GLY A 5 -16.92 12.89 16.64
C GLY A 5 -16.95 11.56 15.89
N ARG A 6 -16.47 11.56 14.65
CA ARG A 6 -16.26 10.35 13.85
C ARG A 6 -15.19 9.49 14.53
N ARG A 7 -15.65 8.58 15.40
CA ARG A 7 -14.83 7.57 16.04
C ARG A 7 -14.44 6.56 14.96
N GLY A 8 -13.29 6.76 14.33
CA GLY A 8 -12.70 5.82 13.38
C GLY A 8 -12.62 4.44 14.03
N LYS A 9 -13.36 3.47 13.50
CA LYS A 9 -13.31 2.09 13.95
C LYS A 9 -11.85 1.62 13.80
N ARG A 10 -11.21 1.26 14.92
CA ARG A 10 -9.93 0.54 14.91
C ARG A 10 -10.23 -0.84 14.33
N THR A 11 -9.96 -1.01 13.03
CA THR A 11 -10.03 -2.33 12.40
C THR A 11 -8.89 -3.17 12.99
N ALA A 12 -9.26 -4.35 13.48
CA ALA A 12 -8.33 -5.34 14.01
C ALA A 12 -7.22 -5.66 13.00
N PRO A 13 -6.02 -6.06 13.46
CA PRO A 13 -4.95 -6.47 12.56
C PRO A 13 -5.45 -7.61 11.67
N THR A 14 -5.36 -7.41 10.36
CA THR A 14 -5.72 -8.41 9.36
C THR A 14 -4.82 -9.65 9.55
N PRO A 15 -5.38 -10.86 9.66
CA PRO A 15 -4.57 -12.07 9.69
C PRO A 15 -3.77 -12.15 8.38
N GLY A 16 -2.43 -12.20 8.47
CA GLY A 16 -1.52 -12.26 7.31
C GLY A 16 -0.72 -10.97 7.05
N GLY A 17 -1.12 -9.83 7.62
CA GLY A 17 -0.22 -8.67 7.73
C GLY A 17 0.83 -8.98 8.78
N ALA A 18 2.11 -8.93 8.41
CA ALA A 18 3.23 -9.22 9.31
C ALA A 18 2.98 -8.61 10.71
N ALA A 19 2.77 -9.49 11.68
CA ALA A 19 2.52 -9.10 13.05
C ALA A 19 3.65 -8.19 13.54
N GLY A 20 3.30 -6.95 13.96
CA GLY A 20 4.17 -6.10 14.77
C GLY A 20 5.01 -5.04 14.07
N VAL A 21 4.93 -4.87 12.74
CA VAL A 21 5.67 -3.79 12.08
C VAL A 21 4.84 -2.50 12.15
N GLY A 22 5.38 -1.47 12.81
CA GLY A 22 4.77 -0.14 12.86
C GLY A 22 4.76 0.48 11.47
N LEU A 23 3.59 0.55 10.83
CA LEU A 23 3.42 1.32 9.59
C LEU A 23 3.51 2.82 9.92
N ARG A 24 4.25 3.56 9.10
CA ARG A 24 4.43 5.01 9.24
C ARG A 24 3.68 5.81 8.17
N CYS A 25 3.58 5.27 6.97
CA CYS A 25 3.02 5.96 5.83
C CYS A 25 2.18 5.02 4.95
N CYS A 26 1.25 5.60 4.20
CA CYS A 26 0.47 4.88 3.20
C CYS A 26 0.06 5.81 2.06
N ALA A 27 -0.16 5.23 0.88
CA ALA A 27 -0.65 5.91 -0.32
C ALA A 27 -1.49 4.95 -1.17
N SER A 28 -2.43 5.48 -1.94
CA SER A 28 -3.26 4.69 -2.85
C SER A 28 -3.58 5.43 -4.14
N ASP A 29 -3.79 4.66 -5.22
CA ASP A 29 -4.33 5.14 -6.50
C ASP A 29 -5.82 4.75 -6.68
N GLY A 30 -6.41 4.09 -5.68
CA GLY A 30 -7.80 3.63 -5.67
C GLY A 30 -7.98 2.17 -6.10
N ALA A 31 -6.99 1.57 -6.77
CA ALA A 31 -6.95 0.13 -7.05
C ALA A 31 -5.93 -0.59 -6.13
N LEU A 32 -4.80 0.06 -5.87
CA LEU A 32 -3.71 -0.38 -5.03
C LEU A 32 -3.60 0.51 -3.79
N LEU A 33 -3.45 -0.12 -2.63
CA LEU A 33 -3.02 0.52 -1.40
C LEU A 33 -1.61 0.04 -1.07
N VAL A 34 -0.69 0.97 -0.82
CA VAL A 34 0.67 0.70 -0.38
C VAL A 34 0.89 1.29 1.00
N ALA A 35 1.50 0.54 1.91
CA ALA A 35 1.95 1.07 3.19
C ALA A 35 3.42 0.72 3.45
N GLY A 36 4.16 1.69 3.96
CA GLY A 36 5.55 1.54 4.38
C GLY A 36 5.69 1.75 5.88
N GLY A 37 6.71 1.13 6.47
CA GLY A 37 6.95 1.23 7.90
C GLY A 37 8.37 0.82 8.27
N GLU A 38 8.50 0.33 9.50
CA GLU A 38 9.77 -0.17 10.01
C GLU A 38 10.30 -1.36 9.18
N GLY A 39 11.61 -1.43 9.00
CA GLY A 39 12.27 -2.59 8.37
C GLY A 39 12.34 -2.58 6.84
N GLY A 40 12.12 -1.43 6.19
CA GLY A 40 12.36 -1.24 4.75
C GLY A 40 11.46 -2.08 3.84
N ARG A 41 10.25 -2.40 4.29
CA ARG A 41 9.27 -3.18 3.52
C ARG A 41 8.06 -2.34 3.18
N LEU A 42 7.56 -2.55 1.96
CA LEU A 42 6.28 -2.04 1.52
C LEU A 42 5.28 -3.20 1.50
N HIS A 43 4.12 -2.95 2.09
CA HIS A 43 2.98 -3.84 2.07
C HIS A 43 1.96 -3.34 1.05
N LEU A 44 1.43 -4.26 0.25
CA LEU A 44 0.60 -3.93 -0.91
C LEU A 44 -0.72 -4.71 -0.83
N TRP A 45 -1.82 -4.01 -1.07
CA TRP A 45 -3.17 -4.59 -1.04
C TRP A 45 -4.00 -4.12 -2.23
N ASP A 46 -4.84 -5.03 -2.73
CA ASP A 46 -5.91 -4.67 -3.66
C ASP A 46 -7.08 -4.05 -2.87
N VAL A 47 -7.47 -2.85 -3.27
CA VAL A 47 -8.52 -2.07 -2.60
C VAL A 47 -9.89 -2.71 -2.79
N ALA A 48 -10.15 -3.36 -3.92
CA ALA A 48 -11.42 -4.02 -4.20
C ALA A 48 -11.62 -5.23 -3.27
N SER A 49 -10.58 -6.05 -3.07
CA SER A 49 -10.57 -7.16 -2.10
C SER A 49 -10.77 -6.66 -0.66
N MET A 50 -10.12 -5.57 -0.27
CA MET A 50 -10.26 -5.01 1.08
C MET A 50 -11.65 -4.41 1.34
N THR A 51 -12.29 -3.85 0.31
CA THR A 51 -13.57 -3.15 0.46
C THR A 51 -14.79 -4.00 0.06
N GLY A 52 -14.57 -5.17 -0.54
CA GLY A 52 -15.63 -6.01 -1.09
C GLY A 52 -16.37 -5.36 -2.27
N ARG A 53 -15.76 -4.38 -2.94
CA ARG A 53 -16.36 -3.65 -4.06
C ARG A 53 -15.84 -4.17 -5.39
N ALA A 54 -16.69 -4.16 -6.42
CA ALA A 54 -16.26 -4.45 -7.77
C ALA A 54 -15.26 -3.38 -8.25
N ARG A 55 -14.17 -3.85 -8.87
CA ARG A 55 -13.05 -3.01 -9.32
C ARG A 55 -13.45 -2.17 -10.54
N PRO A 56 -13.36 -0.83 -10.49
CA PRO A 56 -13.44 -0.01 -11.69
C PRO A 56 -12.06 -0.05 -12.38
N GLY A 57 -11.87 -0.97 -13.32
CA GLY A 57 -10.68 -1.02 -14.19
C GLY A 57 -9.54 -1.92 -13.72
N ALA A 58 -9.04 -2.76 -14.63
CA ALA A 58 -7.92 -3.68 -14.41
C ALA A 58 -6.57 -2.93 -14.45
N GLY A 59 -6.24 -2.12 -13.45
CA GLY A 59 -4.89 -1.56 -13.25
C GLY A 59 -4.45 -1.75 -11.81
N GLY A 60 -3.38 -2.50 -11.57
CA GLY A 60 -3.03 -2.98 -10.24
C GLY A 60 -2.07 -4.13 -10.41
N LEU A 61 -0.86 -3.76 -10.81
CA LEU A 61 0.36 -4.54 -10.79
C LEU A 61 0.67 -5.52 -11.92
N GLY A 62 -0.28 -5.85 -12.80
CA GLY A 62 -0.08 -6.99 -13.73
C GLY A 62 0.19 -8.34 -13.03
N LEU A 63 0.20 -8.35 -11.70
CA LEU A 63 0.32 -9.48 -10.80
C LEU A 63 -1.08 -9.81 -10.31
N LEU A 64 -1.35 -11.10 -10.13
CA LEU A 64 -2.57 -11.52 -9.46
C LEU A 64 -2.37 -11.36 -7.95
N PRO A 65 -3.31 -10.72 -7.23
CA PRO A 65 -3.26 -10.73 -5.78
C PRO A 65 -3.32 -12.17 -5.27
N GLY A 66 -2.73 -12.42 -4.10
CA GLY A 66 -2.91 -13.68 -3.40
C GLY A 66 -4.39 -13.95 -3.10
N PRO A 67 -4.75 -15.17 -2.68
CA PRO A 67 -6.15 -15.57 -2.43
C PRO A 67 -6.90 -14.66 -1.44
N GLU A 68 -6.18 -13.84 -0.71
CA GLU A 68 -6.64 -12.98 0.39
C GLU A 68 -6.55 -11.48 0.03
N GLY A 69 -6.25 -11.16 -1.23
CA GLY A 69 -6.27 -9.79 -1.74
C GLY A 69 -5.02 -8.96 -1.45
N TRP A 70 -3.95 -9.57 -0.94
CA TRP A 70 -2.66 -8.91 -0.73
C TRP A 70 -1.64 -9.33 -1.80
N TYR A 71 -0.69 -8.45 -2.08
CA TYR A 71 0.42 -8.71 -2.99
C TYR A 71 1.70 -8.99 -2.19
N PRO A 72 2.64 -9.80 -2.72
CA PRO A 72 3.95 -9.99 -2.10
C PRO A 72 4.58 -8.65 -1.72
N PRO A 73 5.13 -8.52 -0.48
CA PRO A 73 5.71 -7.25 -0.05
C PRO A 73 6.92 -6.91 -0.91
N LEU A 74 7.06 -5.64 -1.24
CA LEU A 74 8.26 -5.14 -1.91
C LEU A 74 9.32 -4.81 -0.86
N ALA A 75 10.50 -5.40 -1.01
CA ALA A 75 11.63 -5.10 -0.16
C ALA A 75 12.45 -3.98 -0.80
N CYS A 76 12.70 -2.93 -0.04
CA CYS A 76 13.70 -1.95 -0.41
C CYS A 76 15.10 -2.55 -0.21
N GLU A 77 16.09 -2.06 -0.95
CA GLU A 77 17.49 -2.48 -0.78
C GLU A 77 18.00 -2.11 0.62
N SER A 78 17.64 -0.91 1.10
CA SER A 78 17.85 -0.52 2.48
C SER A 78 16.72 -1.00 3.39
N ARG A 79 17.08 -1.30 4.63
CA ARG A 79 16.15 -1.68 5.71
C ARG A 79 15.72 -0.48 6.55
N ALA A 80 16.14 0.73 6.18
CA ALA A 80 15.76 1.94 6.88
C ALA A 80 14.23 2.13 6.90
N PRO A 81 13.67 2.77 7.93
CA PRO A 81 12.24 3.02 8.01
C PRO A 81 11.75 3.80 6.79
N VAL A 82 10.62 3.37 6.23
CA VAL A 82 9.97 4.09 5.12
C VAL A 82 9.12 5.22 5.72
N ASN A 83 9.46 6.45 5.36
CA ASN A 83 8.80 7.65 5.91
C ASN A 83 7.73 8.23 4.96
N ALA A 84 7.90 8.06 3.66
CA ALA A 84 6.95 8.52 2.65
C ALA A 84 6.84 7.51 1.51
N VAL A 85 5.62 7.36 0.99
CA VAL A 85 5.32 6.54 -0.19
C VAL A 85 4.43 7.32 -1.15
N ALA A 86 4.60 7.07 -2.44
CA ALA A 86 3.74 7.58 -3.49
C ALA A 86 3.37 6.45 -4.47
N VAL A 87 2.11 6.44 -4.91
CA VAL A 87 1.62 5.54 -5.95
C VAL A 87 1.26 6.40 -7.15
N LEU A 88 1.88 6.11 -8.29
CA LEU A 88 1.64 6.81 -9.54
C LEU A 88 1.00 5.84 -10.54
N ALA A 89 -0.26 6.11 -10.87
CA ALA A 89 -0.94 5.50 -12.00
C ALA A 89 -0.96 6.50 -13.16
N PRO A 90 -0.11 6.34 -14.20
CA PRO A 90 -0.07 7.27 -15.31
C PRO A 90 -1.42 7.30 -16.07
N PRO A 91 -1.92 8.50 -16.42
CA PRO A 91 -3.14 8.64 -17.21
C PRO A 91 -2.90 8.03 -18.60
N GLY A 92 -3.68 7.02 -18.96
CA GLY A 92 -3.50 6.27 -20.22
C GLY A 92 -3.67 4.77 -20.13
N GLY A 93 -3.92 4.21 -18.93
CA GLY A 93 -4.54 2.89 -18.78
C GLY A 93 -3.68 1.69 -19.22
N GLY A 94 -2.36 1.87 -19.36
CA GLY A 94 -1.44 0.76 -19.70
C GLY A 94 -1.26 -0.29 -18.61
N GLY A 95 -2.02 -0.24 -17.51
CA GLY A 95 -1.95 -1.19 -16.39
C GLY A 95 -0.68 -1.09 -15.52
N ARG A 96 0.29 -0.25 -15.88
CA ARG A 96 1.55 -0.05 -15.17
C ARG A 96 1.36 0.95 -14.06
N CYS A 97 1.60 0.57 -12.82
CA CYS A 97 1.65 1.47 -11.68
C CYS A 97 3.11 1.63 -11.27
N PHE A 98 3.45 2.75 -10.64
CA PHE A 98 4.78 2.93 -10.04
C PHE A 98 4.62 3.24 -8.57
N VAL A 99 5.47 2.62 -7.75
CA VAL A 99 5.52 2.86 -6.32
C VAL A 99 6.87 3.45 -5.98
N ALA A 100 6.88 4.66 -5.45
CA ALA A 100 8.08 5.30 -4.92
C ALA A 100 8.07 5.26 -3.39
N ALA A 101 9.22 5.01 -2.77
CA ALA A 101 9.40 4.99 -1.33
C ALA A 101 10.66 5.77 -0.93
N ALA A 102 10.53 6.67 0.04
CA ALA A 102 11.63 7.39 0.65
C ALA A 102 11.91 6.83 2.06
N GLN A 103 13.19 6.75 2.41
CA GLN A 103 13.66 6.15 3.66
C GLN A 103 14.49 7.14 4.49
N ASP A 104 14.58 6.89 5.80
CA ASP A 104 15.26 7.76 6.77
C ASP A 104 16.79 7.90 6.52
N ASP A 105 17.40 6.97 5.80
CA ASP A 105 18.81 7.02 5.39
C ASP A 105 19.05 7.82 4.09
N GLY A 106 17.99 8.39 3.52
CA GLY A 106 18.03 9.13 2.26
C GLY A 106 17.88 8.26 1.01
N ALA A 107 17.68 6.94 1.15
CA ALA A 107 17.43 6.07 0.01
C ALA A 107 16.05 6.34 -0.62
N LEU A 108 16.01 6.30 -1.95
CA LEU A 108 14.80 6.34 -2.75
C LEU A 108 14.69 5.04 -3.54
N ALA A 109 13.61 4.30 -3.31
CA ALA A 109 13.29 3.10 -4.07
C ALA A 109 12.13 3.40 -5.02
N LEU A 110 12.26 2.96 -6.27
CA LEU A 110 11.20 3.01 -7.28
C LEU A 110 10.93 1.60 -7.77
N PHE A 111 9.67 1.19 -7.67
CA PHE A 111 9.21 -0.10 -8.13
C PHE A 111 8.25 0.12 -9.28
N GLU A 112 8.47 -0.62 -10.37
CA GLU A 112 7.40 -0.86 -11.32
C GLU A 112 6.48 -1.90 -10.69
N ALA A 113 5.22 -1.49 -10.61
CA ALA A 113 4.19 -2.14 -9.88
C ALA A 113 3.20 -2.65 -10.92
#